data_AF-A0A5N5E1E7-F1
#
_entry.id   AF-A0A5N5E1E7-F1
#
_cell.length_a   1.000
_cell.length_b   1.000
_cell.length_c   1.000
_cell.angle_alpha   90.00
_cell.angle_beta   90.00
_cell.angle_gamma   90.00
#
_symmetry.space_group_name_H-M   'P 1'
#
loop_
_entity.id
_entity.type
_entity.pdbx_description
1 polymer ?
#
loop_
_entity_poly.entity_id
_entity_poly.type
_entity_poly.pdbx_seq_one_letter_code
_entity_poly.pdbx_strand_id
1 'polypeptide(L)'
;PAHTRIGGAPIGSVPLEPYLGEALVVDMTGVDGAACIGPVEETVERLGGHLPQRLILRTYPKYPREWDNDFAGVSPELTHWFADRGGVLIGIDGASFDPMDSKTMDGHHAASDRGVAILEGLCLDEVDEGYYELIALPLKFLDLDASPVRGVLRTLPSSLSTPTHAGEESS
;
A
#
# COMPACT_ATOMS: atom_id res chain seq x y z
N PRO A 1 -8.37 11.94 4.51
CA PRO A 1 -9.58 12.42 3.78
C PRO A 1 -9.74 13.94 3.75
N ALA A 2 -9.58 14.63 4.89
CA ALA A 2 -9.62 16.09 4.96
C ALA A 2 -8.63 16.79 4.00
N HIS A 3 -7.51 16.13 3.66
CA HIS A 3 -6.53 16.63 2.70
C HIS A 3 -7.10 16.92 1.31
N THR A 4 -8.07 16.13 0.86
CA THR A 4 -8.57 16.15 -0.53
C THR A 4 -10.04 16.57 -0.64
N ARG A 5 -10.76 16.65 0.49
CA ARG A 5 -12.20 16.96 0.53
C ARG A 5 -12.52 17.90 1.68
N ILE A 6 -13.20 19.00 1.33
CA ILE A 6 -13.81 19.88 2.31
C ILE A 6 -14.83 19.07 3.14
N GLY A 7 -14.66 19.07 4.46
CA GLY A 7 -15.48 18.28 5.38
C GLY A 7 -15.11 16.80 5.47
N GLY A 8 -14.02 16.36 4.83
CA GLY A 8 -13.47 15.03 5.02
C GLY A 8 -13.00 14.81 6.46
N ALA A 9 -12.99 13.55 6.91
CA ALA A 9 -12.53 13.22 8.25
C ALA A 9 -11.06 13.65 8.46
N PRO A 10 -10.74 14.31 9.59
CA PRO A 10 -9.36 14.60 9.99
C PRO A 10 -8.65 13.31 10.41
N ILE A 11 -7.33 13.32 10.35
CA ILE A 11 -6.52 12.10 10.52
C ILE A 11 -6.75 11.42 11.88
N GLY A 12 -6.99 12.17 12.95
CA GLY A 12 -7.23 11.60 14.29
C GLY A 12 -8.59 10.91 14.46
N SER A 13 -9.46 10.98 13.45
CA SER A 13 -10.81 10.38 13.45
C SER A 13 -10.96 9.20 12.48
N VAL A 14 -9.91 8.86 11.71
CA VAL A 14 -9.96 7.69 10.82
C VAL A 14 -9.80 6.38 11.62
N PRO A 15 -10.38 5.27 11.15
CA PRO A 15 -10.13 3.94 11.73
C PRO A 15 -8.64 3.58 11.67
N LEU A 16 -8.14 2.84 12.67
CA LEU A 16 -6.74 2.41 12.71
C LEU A 16 -6.49 1.14 11.88
N GLU A 17 -7.56 0.38 11.62
CA GLU A 17 -7.55 -0.90 10.94
C GLU A 17 -6.79 -0.85 9.60
N PRO A 18 -6.97 0.15 8.70
CA PRO A 18 -6.19 0.21 7.46
C PRO A 18 -4.67 0.27 7.67
N TYR A 19 -4.20 0.80 8.79
CA TYR A 19 -2.79 1.12 9.04
C TYR A 19 -2.01 0.03 9.79
N LEU A 20 -2.63 -1.13 10.05
CA LEU A 20 -2.02 -2.26 10.73
C LEU A 20 -2.51 -3.61 10.17
N GLY A 21 -1.60 -4.40 9.62
CA GLY A 21 -1.89 -5.79 9.23
C GLY A 21 -1.20 -6.22 7.94
N GLU A 22 -1.60 -7.37 7.40
CA GLU A 22 -0.99 -7.95 6.21
C GLU A 22 -1.02 -6.98 5.01
N ALA A 23 0.10 -6.94 4.29
CA ALA A 23 0.34 -6.13 3.11
C ALA A 23 1.16 -6.90 2.08
N LEU A 24 0.93 -6.60 0.81
CA LEU A 24 1.74 -7.06 -0.32
C LEU A 24 2.61 -5.90 -0.80
N VAL A 25 3.93 -6.08 -0.80
CA VAL A 25 4.87 -5.18 -1.49
C VAL A 25 4.99 -5.67 -2.94
N VAL A 26 4.82 -4.76 -3.89
CA VAL A 26 4.98 -5.00 -5.33
C VAL A 26 6.09 -4.12 -5.89
N ASP A 27 6.99 -4.72 -6.67
CA ASP A 27 8.01 -3.98 -7.41
C ASP A 27 7.42 -3.34 -8.67
N MET A 28 7.42 -2.01 -8.72
CA MET A 28 6.94 -1.18 -9.81
C MET A 28 8.09 -0.45 -10.54
N THR A 29 9.35 -0.78 -10.24
CA THR A 29 10.52 -0.02 -10.74
C THR A 29 10.74 -0.12 -12.25
N GLY A 30 10.13 -1.14 -12.90
CA GLY A 30 10.12 -1.30 -14.35
C GLY A 30 8.85 -0.77 -15.03
N VAL A 31 7.97 -0.08 -14.31
CA VAL A 31 6.70 0.43 -14.83
C VAL A 31 6.86 1.89 -15.24
N ASP A 32 6.55 2.19 -16.49
CA ASP A 32 6.50 3.57 -16.98
C ASP A 32 5.20 4.25 -16.54
N GLY A 33 5.31 5.42 -15.90
CA GLY A 33 4.16 6.22 -15.49
C GLY A 33 3.56 5.78 -14.14
N ALA A 34 2.23 5.94 -14.00
CA ALA A 34 1.55 5.63 -12.74
C ALA A 34 1.48 4.12 -12.49
N ALA A 35 1.61 3.71 -11.23
CA ALA A 35 1.46 2.32 -10.82
C ALA A 35 0.07 1.79 -11.23
N CYS A 36 0.03 0.61 -11.86
CA CYS A 36 -1.14 0.06 -12.52
C CYS A 36 -1.43 -1.40 -12.12
N ILE A 37 -2.54 -1.94 -12.63
CA ILE A 37 -3.08 -3.25 -12.19
C ILE A 37 -2.17 -4.42 -12.58
N GLY A 38 -1.62 -4.42 -13.80
CA GLY A 38 -0.92 -5.58 -14.38
C GLY A 38 0.16 -6.17 -13.47
N PRO A 39 1.17 -5.38 -13.04
CA PRO A 39 2.22 -5.88 -12.15
C PRO A 39 1.72 -6.41 -10.79
N VAL A 40 0.61 -5.85 -10.27
CA VAL A 40 -0.02 -6.35 -9.04
C VAL A 40 -0.62 -7.73 -9.29
N GLU A 41 -1.40 -7.91 -10.35
CA GLU A 41 -1.99 -9.20 -10.72
C GLU A 41 -0.91 -10.26 -10.96
N GLU A 42 0.13 -9.93 -11.74
CA GLU A 42 1.25 -10.85 -12.00
C GLU A 42 1.97 -11.28 -10.72
N THR A 43 2.14 -10.35 -9.77
CA THR A 43 2.78 -10.62 -8.48
C THR A 43 1.89 -11.50 -7.59
N VAL A 44 0.60 -11.19 -7.51
CA VAL A 44 -0.38 -12.00 -6.80
C VAL A 44 -0.39 -13.44 -7.35
N GLU A 45 -0.43 -13.61 -8.67
CA GLU A 45 -0.38 -14.93 -9.31
C GLU A 45 0.91 -15.68 -8.98
N ARG A 46 2.07 -15.01 -9.11
CA ARG A 46 3.40 -15.59 -8.81
C ARG A 46 3.53 -16.04 -7.35
N LEU A 47 2.88 -15.34 -6.43
CA LEU A 47 2.96 -15.59 -4.99
C LEU A 47 1.81 -16.47 -4.44
N GLY A 48 0.99 -17.07 -5.32
CA GLY A 48 -0.01 -18.07 -4.93
C GLY A 48 -1.45 -17.57 -4.82
N GLY A 49 -1.76 -16.41 -5.39
CA GLY A 49 -3.13 -15.92 -5.61
C GLY A 49 -3.74 -15.14 -4.43
N HIS A 50 -2.96 -14.84 -3.39
CA HIS A 50 -3.46 -14.07 -2.23
C HIS A 50 -3.23 -12.57 -2.40
N LEU A 51 -4.31 -11.80 -2.32
CA LEU A 51 -4.28 -10.34 -2.33
C LEU A 51 -4.72 -9.82 -0.95
N PRO A 52 -3.80 -9.33 -0.11
CA PRO A 52 -4.16 -8.77 1.18
C PRO A 52 -4.84 -7.41 1.02
N GLN A 53 -5.44 -6.91 2.11
CA GLN A 53 -6.17 -5.64 2.08
C GLN A 53 -5.26 -4.40 2.03
N ARG A 54 -3.93 -4.57 2.01
CA ARG A 54 -2.96 -3.47 1.91
C ARG A 54 -1.97 -3.74 0.80
N LEU A 55 -1.72 -2.72 -0.01
CA LEU A 55 -0.77 -2.79 -1.12
C LEU A 55 0.32 -1.74 -0.90
N ILE A 56 1.59 -2.11 -1.07
CA ILE A 56 2.74 -1.22 -0.96
C ILE A 56 3.48 -1.25 -2.29
N LEU A 57 3.69 -0.09 -2.89
CA LEU A 57 4.18 0.06 -4.25
C LEU A 57 5.58 0.66 -4.22
N ARG A 58 6.58 -0.11 -4.66
CA ARG A 58 7.96 0.35 -4.81
C ARG A 58 8.19 0.85 -6.23
N THR A 59 8.20 2.16 -6.44
CA THR A 59 8.41 2.77 -7.76
C THR A 59 9.86 3.19 -7.99
N TYR A 60 10.66 3.34 -6.92
CA TYR A 60 12.06 3.69 -7.02
C TYR A 60 12.99 2.48 -6.94
N PRO A 61 13.92 2.31 -7.92
CA PRO A 61 15.07 1.43 -7.73
C PRO A 61 15.89 1.85 -6.51
N LYS A 62 15.97 3.18 -6.31
CA LYS A 62 16.61 3.82 -5.17
C LYS A 62 15.89 5.12 -4.81
N TYR A 63 15.47 5.24 -3.57
CA TYR A 63 14.74 6.37 -3.03
C TYR A 63 15.58 7.66 -3.13
N PRO A 64 14.99 8.76 -3.63
CA PRO A 64 15.73 9.99 -3.88
C PRO A 64 16.11 10.69 -2.56
N ARG A 65 17.31 11.29 -2.53
CA ARG A 65 17.78 12.09 -1.38
C ARG A 65 17.45 13.58 -1.51
N GLU A 66 17.10 13.99 -2.72
CA GLU A 66 16.66 15.34 -3.07
C GLU A 66 15.25 15.25 -3.62
N TRP A 67 14.58 16.39 -3.79
CA TRP A 67 13.25 16.42 -4.36
C TRP A 67 13.28 15.92 -5.81
N ASP A 68 12.42 14.96 -6.11
CA ASP A 68 12.17 14.48 -7.46
C ASP A 68 10.85 15.05 -7.97
N ASN A 69 10.81 15.54 -9.21
CA ASN A 69 9.58 16.01 -9.84
C ASN A 69 8.90 14.93 -10.70
N ASP A 70 9.59 13.82 -10.95
CA ASP A 70 9.16 12.77 -11.87
C ASP A 70 8.68 11.51 -11.13
N PHE A 71 8.33 11.62 -9.84
CA PHE A 71 7.77 10.49 -9.09
C PHE A 71 6.50 9.97 -9.74
N ALA A 72 6.34 8.65 -9.75
CA ALA A 72 5.12 7.99 -10.18
C ALA A 72 3.99 8.24 -9.16
N GLY A 73 2.77 8.39 -9.68
CA GLY A 73 1.54 8.31 -8.88
C GLY A 73 0.92 6.91 -8.94
N VAL A 74 -0.30 6.79 -8.46
CA VAL A 74 -1.12 5.57 -8.55
C VAL A 74 -2.28 5.82 -9.50
N SER A 75 -2.52 4.88 -10.43
CA SER A 75 -3.63 5.02 -11.37
C SER A 75 -4.99 4.93 -10.63
N PRO A 76 -5.99 5.74 -10.99
CA PRO A 76 -7.34 5.62 -10.44
C PRO A 76 -7.95 4.23 -10.64
N GLU A 77 -7.66 3.59 -11.78
CA GLU A 77 -8.13 2.24 -12.11
C GLU A 77 -7.58 1.20 -11.15
N LEU A 78 -6.29 1.28 -10.80
CA LEU A 78 -5.69 0.40 -9.79
C LEU A 78 -6.38 0.58 -8.44
N THR A 79 -6.62 1.82 -8.04
CA THR A 79 -7.29 2.13 -6.76
C THR A 79 -8.70 1.54 -6.71
N HIS A 80 -9.50 1.73 -7.77
CA HIS A 80 -10.83 1.15 -7.86
C HIS A 80 -10.81 -0.38 -7.88
N TRP A 81 -9.96 -0.98 -8.71
CA TRP A 81 -9.82 -2.43 -8.83
C TRP A 81 -9.47 -3.08 -7.49
N PHE A 82 -8.59 -2.44 -6.71
CA PHE A 82 -8.16 -2.92 -5.41
C PHE A 82 -9.26 -2.76 -4.36
N ALA A 83 -9.94 -1.61 -4.33
CA ALA A 83 -11.07 -1.37 -3.43
C ALA A 83 -12.23 -2.35 -3.68
N ASP A 84 -12.55 -2.64 -4.94
CA ASP A 84 -13.59 -3.60 -5.32
C ASP A 84 -13.29 -5.04 -4.85
N ARG A 85 -12.03 -5.31 -4.46
CA ARG A 85 -11.56 -6.58 -3.89
C ARG A 85 -11.35 -6.52 -2.37
N GLY A 86 -11.85 -5.46 -1.71
CA GLY A 86 -11.76 -5.28 -0.27
C GLY A 86 -10.44 -4.68 0.20
N GLY A 87 -9.66 -4.09 -0.70
CA GLY A 87 -8.48 -3.29 -0.38
C GLY A 87 -8.83 -2.04 0.42
N VAL A 88 -8.02 -1.73 1.43
CA VAL A 88 -8.26 -0.64 2.38
C VAL A 88 -7.12 0.36 2.50
N LEU A 89 -5.90 0.03 2.05
CA LEU A 89 -4.76 0.95 2.07
C LEU A 89 -3.84 0.69 0.86
N ILE A 90 -3.42 1.78 0.21
CA ILE A 90 -2.33 1.75 -0.77
C ILE A 90 -1.22 2.67 -0.26
N GLY A 91 -0.01 2.12 -0.17
CA GLY A 91 1.21 2.85 0.14
C GLY A 91 2.13 2.96 -1.07
N ILE A 92 2.86 4.06 -1.19
CA ILE A 92 3.81 4.32 -2.27
C ILE A 92 5.07 5.01 -1.72
N ASP A 93 6.22 4.78 -2.36
CA ASP A 93 7.47 5.48 -2.07
C ASP A 93 7.56 6.88 -2.70
N GLY A 94 6.75 7.17 -3.73
CA GLY A 94 6.55 8.52 -4.26
C GLY A 94 6.09 9.52 -3.20
N ALA A 95 6.43 10.80 -3.44
CA ALA A 95 6.06 11.90 -2.55
C ALA A 95 4.55 12.24 -2.57
N SER A 96 3.81 11.70 -3.54
CA SER A 96 2.37 11.92 -3.72
C SER A 96 1.73 10.73 -4.44
N PHE A 97 0.44 10.53 -4.19
CA PHE A 97 -0.41 9.53 -4.83
C PHE A 97 -0.79 9.90 -6.27
N ASP A 98 -0.57 11.15 -6.66
CA ASP A 98 -0.74 11.68 -8.01
C ASP A 98 0.60 12.22 -8.55
N PRO A 99 0.86 12.20 -9.87
CA PRO A 99 2.02 12.85 -10.48
C PRO A 99 2.16 14.32 -10.10
N MET A 100 3.39 14.85 -10.07
CA MET A 100 3.69 16.21 -9.61
C MET A 100 2.88 17.30 -10.34
N ASP A 101 2.69 17.16 -11.64
CA ASP A 101 1.99 18.13 -12.48
C ASP A 101 0.45 17.98 -12.46
N SER A 102 -0.07 17.01 -11.69
CA SER A 102 -1.51 16.79 -11.54
C SER A 102 -2.18 17.99 -10.88
N LYS A 103 -3.25 18.47 -11.51
CA LYS A 103 -4.12 19.54 -11.00
C LYS A 103 -5.50 19.04 -10.60
N THR A 104 -5.78 17.77 -10.89
CA THR A 104 -7.07 17.13 -10.69
C THR A 104 -7.07 16.20 -9.47
N MET A 105 -5.89 15.73 -9.04
CA MET A 105 -5.74 14.82 -7.90
C MET A 105 -6.62 13.56 -8.06
N ASP A 106 -6.65 12.98 -9.26
CA ASP A 106 -7.55 11.89 -9.62
C ASP A 106 -7.28 10.62 -8.79
N GLY A 107 -6.01 10.31 -8.49
CA GLY A 107 -5.63 9.18 -7.64
C GLY A 107 -6.14 9.38 -6.21
N HIS A 108 -5.88 10.56 -5.64
CA HIS A 108 -6.40 10.96 -4.33
C HIS A 108 -7.94 10.92 -4.25
N HIS A 109 -8.62 11.38 -5.30
CA HIS A 109 -10.08 11.36 -5.35
C HIS A 109 -10.62 9.93 -5.43
N ALA A 110 -10.02 9.07 -6.27
CA ALA A 110 -10.37 7.65 -6.37
C ALA A 110 -10.24 6.93 -5.01
N ALA A 111 -9.16 7.17 -4.29
CA ALA A 111 -8.95 6.59 -2.96
C ALA A 111 -10.01 7.08 -1.97
N SER A 112 -10.27 8.39 -1.96
CA SER A 112 -11.25 9.02 -1.06
C SER A 112 -12.69 8.57 -1.36
N ASP A 113 -13.07 8.39 -2.63
CA ASP A 113 -14.40 7.89 -3.03
C ASP A 113 -14.64 6.45 -2.62
N ARG A 114 -13.59 5.62 -2.58
CA ARG A 114 -13.69 4.21 -2.24
C ARG A 114 -13.29 3.89 -0.80
N GLY A 115 -12.90 4.90 0.00
CA GLY A 115 -12.49 4.72 1.38
C GLY A 115 -11.14 4.01 1.53
N VAL A 116 -10.27 4.09 0.52
CA VAL A 116 -8.90 3.57 0.58
C VAL A 116 -8.00 4.60 1.25
N ALA A 117 -7.28 4.17 2.29
CA ALA A 117 -6.27 4.98 2.95
C ALA A 117 -5.01 5.12 2.08
N ILE A 118 -4.37 6.28 2.18
CA ILE A 118 -3.13 6.62 1.46
C ILE A 118 -1.97 6.65 2.46
N LEU A 119 -0.81 6.13 2.02
CA LEU A 119 0.46 6.20 2.74
C LEU A 119 1.59 6.58 1.74
N GLU A 120 2.19 7.74 1.89
CA GLU A 120 3.18 8.28 0.93
C GLU A 120 4.57 8.45 1.55
N GLY A 121 5.59 8.59 0.70
CA GLY A 121 6.96 8.89 1.13
C GLY A 121 7.64 7.73 1.87
N LEU A 122 7.30 6.50 1.52
CA LEU A 122 7.95 5.30 2.06
C LEU A 122 9.35 5.11 1.48
N CYS A 123 10.34 4.75 2.30
CA CYS A 123 11.64 4.30 1.79
C CYS A 123 11.63 2.77 1.68
N LEU A 124 11.76 2.25 0.45
CA LEU A 124 11.64 0.82 0.13
C LEU A 124 12.92 0.21 -0.48
N ASP A 125 14.06 0.90 -0.39
CA ASP A 125 15.35 0.49 -0.99
C ASP A 125 15.77 -0.95 -0.66
N GLU A 126 15.58 -1.35 0.59
CA GLU A 126 16.00 -2.64 1.16
C GLU A 126 14.82 -3.60 1.37
N VAL A 127 13.69 -3.34 0.70
CA VAL A 127 12.48 -4.15 0.81
C VAL A 127 12.30 -4.97 -0.46
N ASP A 128 12.37 -6.29 -0.31
CA ASP A 128 12.06 -7.23 -1.37
C ASP A 128 10.53 -7.33 -1.57
N GLU A 129 10.13 -7.62 -2.80
CA GLU A 129 8.74 -7.95 -3.13
C GLU A 129 8.23 -9.13 -2.29
N GLY A 130 6.99 -9.06 -1.79
CA GLY A 130 6.38 -10.14 -1.03
C GLY A 130 5.40 -9.70 0.04
N TYR A 131 5.02 -10.66 0.89
CA TYR A 131 4.06 -10.43 1.97
C TYR A 131 4.72 -10.02 3.28
N TYR A 132 4.16 -8.98 3.89
CA TYR A 132 4.62 -8.43 5.16
C TYR A 132 3.43 -8.07 6.03
N GLU A 133 3.69 -7.76 7.29
CA GLU A 133 2.77 -6.98 8.10
C GLU A 133 3.21 -5.52 8.11
N LEU A 134 2.31 -4.64 7.70
CA LEU A 134 2.46 -3.19 7.78
C LEU A 134 2.10 -2.70 9.19
N ILE A 135 2.91 -1.78 9.71
CA ILE A 135 2.59 -0.97 10.88
C ILE A 135 2.87 0.50 10.51
N ALA A 136 1.82 1.30 10.38
CA ALA A 136 1.91 2.71 9.95
C ALA A 136 0.85 3.58 10.64
N LEU A 137 0.65 3.39 11.96
CA LEU A 137 -0.40 4.06 12.72
C LEU A 137 -0.21 5.59 12.73
N PRO A 138 -1.24 6.38 12.37
CA PRO A 138 -1.18 7.83 12.49
C PRO A 138 -1.22 8.28 13.96
N LEU A 139 -0.59 9.42 14.23
CA LEU A 139 -0.81 10.14 15.47
C LEU A 139 -2.25 10.66 15.51
N LYS A 140 -2.83 10.71 16.71
CA LYS A 140 -4.21 11.13 16.92
C LYS A 140 -4.35 12.66 16.90
N PHE A 141 -4.06 13.29 15.76
CA PHE A 141 -4.29 14.72 15.55
C PHE A 141 -5.73 14.99 15.18
N LEU A 142 -6.46 15.67 16.08
CA LEU A 142 -7.91 15.83 15.95
C LEU A 142 -8.34 16.70 14.76
N ASP A 143 -7.50 17.66 14.37
CA ASP A 143 -7.87 18.71 13.40
C ASP A 143 -6.90 18.80 12.20
N LEU A 144 -5.93 17.89 12.09
CA LEU A 144 -4.99 17.87 10.96
C LEU A 144 -5.49 16.94 9.84
N ASP A 145 -5.08 17.25 8.62
CA ASP A 145 -5.44 16.52 7.41
C ASP A 145 -4.62 15.23 7.22
N ALA A 146 -3.39 15.21 7.72
CA ALA A 146 -2.48 14.07 7.68
C ALA A 146 -1.65 13.95 8.98
N SER A 147 -0.95 12.82 9.12
CA SER A 147 -0.01 12.56 10.22
C SER A 147 1.28 11.96 9.66
N PRO A 148 2.46 12.41 10.08
CA PRO A 148 3.67 11.61 9.89
C PRO A 148 3.53 10.28 10.65
N VAL A 149 4.21 9.25 10.14
CA VAL A 149 4.23 7.92 10.74
C VAL A 149 5.65 7.36 10.72
N ARG A 150 5.92 6.41 11.61
CA ARG A 150 7.05 5.50 11.46
C ARG A 150 6.56 4.22 10.79
N GLY A 151 6.49 4.23 9.46
CA GLY A 151 6.12 3.06 8.68
C GLY A 151 7.18 1.97 8.84
N VAL A 152 6.76 0.76 9.22
CA VAL A 152 7.63 -0.43 9.26
C VAL A 152 6.92 -1.61 8.64
N LEU A 153 7.72 -2.48 8.00
CA LEU A 153 7.30 -3.78 7.53
C LEU A 153 7.95 -4.86 8.40
N ARG A 154 7.15 -5.82 8.84
CA ARG A 154 7.61 -6.99 9.59
C ARG A 154 7.36 -8.24 8.75
N THR A 155 8.33 -9.16 8.71
CA THR A 155 8.13 -10.45 8.05
C THR A 155 7.00 -11.22 8.73
N LEU A 156 6.16 -11.87 7.93
CA LEU A 156 5.11 -12.73 8.46
C LEU A 156 5.75 -13.99 9.07
N PRO A 157 5.20 -14.52 10.18
CA PRO A 157 5.64 -15.81 10.67
C PRO A 157 5.39 -16.85 9.58
N SER A 158 6.42 -17.63 9.24
CA SER A 158 6.23 -18.80 8.38
C SER A 158 5.11 -19.64 8.98
N SER A 159 4.07 -19.92 8.20
CA SER A 159 3.09 -20.92 8.59
C SER A 159 3.87 -22.20 8.88
N LEU A 160 3.89 -22.62 10.15
CA LEU A 160 4.40 -23.94 10.50
C LEU A 160 3.58 -24.91 9.67
N SER A 161 4.22 -25.56 8.71
CA SER A 161 3.63 -26.71 8.04
C SER A 161 3.18 -27.65 9.14
N THR A 162 1.85 -27.81 9.28
CA THR A 162 1.30 -28.87 10.12
C THR A 162 1.99 -30.15 9.68
N PRO A 163 2.77 -30.83 10.55
CA PRO A 163 3.41 -32.06 10.14
C PRO A 163 2.27 -33.02 9.76
N THR A 164 2.22 -33.38 8.49
CA THR A 164 1.40 -34.49 8.03
C THR A 164 1.82 -35.69 8.85
N HIS A 165 0.97 -36.15 9.76
CA HIS A 165 1.18 -37.43 10.43
C HIS A 165 1.12 -38.52 9.36
N ALA A 166 2.27 -38.83 8.78
CA ALA A 166 2.52 -40.05 8.05
C ALA A 166 3.01 -41.10 9.07
N GLY A 167 2.29 -42.22 9.14
CA GLY A 167 2.58 -43.39 9.97
C GLY A 167 1.66 -43.45 11.21
N GLU A 168 0.93 -44.53 11.48
CA GLU A 168 1.23 -45.94 11.19
C GLU A 168 -0.05 -46.73 10.86
N GLU A 169 -0.06 -47.38 9.69
CA GLU A 169 -0.65 -48.72 9.60
C GLU A 169 0.35 -49.69 10.25
N SER A 170 -0.10 -50.47 11.24
CA SER A 170 0.06 -51.93 11.32
C SER A 170 -0.14 -52.45 12.75
N SER A 171 -1.28 -53.11 12.98
CA SER A 171 -1.40 -54.47 13.55
C SER A 171 -2.88 -54.85 13.66
#